data_AF-A0A969HP14-F1
#
_entry.id   AF-A0A969HP14-F1
#
_cell.length_a   1.000
_cell.length_b   1.000
_cell.length_c   1.000
_cell.angle_alpha   90.00
_cell.angle_beta   90.00
_cell.angle_gamma   90.00
#
_symmetry.space_group_name_H-M   'P 1'
#
loop_
_entity.id
_entity.type
_entity.pdbx_description
1 polymer ?
#
loop_
_entity_poly.entity_id
_entity_poly.type
_entity_poly.pdbx_seq_one_letter_code
_entity_poly.pdbx_strand_id
1 'polypeptide(L)'
;MITLVFYALLVWIGISALLMLLLRNVLYNAFCLLMVFLGVAALYVLAGADFLAITQIVVYVGGVLILLLFGIMLTKRAEGDHLDIRAALPLTAGVKNVFLGGFLAPEGYLCC
;
A
#
# COMPACT_ATOMS: atom_id res chain seq x y z
N MET A 1 7.57 11.08 -26.48
CA MET A 1 7.84 9.68 -26.09
C MET A 1 7.93 9.52 -24.57
N ILE A 2 8.78 10.28 -23.87
CA ILE A 2 8.86 10.30 -22.40
C ILE A 2 7.52 10.55 -21.69
N THR A 3 6.67 11.42 -22.24
CA THR A 3 5.35 11.73 -21.66
C THR A 3 4.42 10.51 -21.59
N LEU A 4 4.41 9.66 -22.62
CA LEU A 4 3.59 8.45 -22.65
C LEU A 4 4.07 7.45 -21.60
N VAL A 5 5.39 7.26 -21.50
CA VAL A 5 6.01 6.37 -20.49
C VAL A 5 5.71 6.87 -19.07
N PHE A 6 5.78 8.17 -18.84
CA PHE A 6 5.43 8.78 -17.56
C PHE A 6 3.97 8.50 -17.15
N TYR A 7 3.01 8.74 -18.05
CA TYR A 7 1.60 8.44 -17.77
C TYR A 7 1.35 6.93 -17.55
N ALA A 8 2.01 6.07 -18.32
CA ALA A 8 1.91 4.62 -18.14
C ALA A 8 2.40 4.17 -16.75
N LEU A 9 3.54 4.70 -16.29
CA LEU A 9 4.07 4.44 -14.95
C LEU A 9 3.13 4.95 -13.84
N LEU A 10 2.54 6.13 -13.99
CA LEU A 10 1.57 6.66 -13.03
C LEU A 10 0.34 5.76 -12.90
N VAL A 11 -0.22 5.30 -14.03
CA VAL A 11 -1.36 4.37 -14.03
C VAL A 11 -0.96 3.05 -13.37
N TRP A 12 0.23 2.52 -13.67
CA TRP A 12 0.75 1.30 -13.07
C TRP A 12 0.88 1.40 -11.53
N ILE A 13 1.46 2.50 -11.05
CA ILE A 13 1.60 2.77 -9.62
C ILE A 13 0.22 2.94 -8.98
N GLY A 14 -0.68 3.68 -9.63
CA GLY A 14 -2.05 3.89 -9.15
C GLY A 14 -2.85 2.60 -9.02
N ILE A 15 -2.78 1.71 -10.01
CA ILE A 15 -3.42 0.39 -9.96
C ILE A 15 -2.83 -0.44 -8.83
N SER A 16 -1.50 -0.49 -8.69
CA SER A 16 -0.82 -1.26 -7.65
C SER A 16 -1.18 -0.76 -6.24
N ALA A 17 -1.27 0.56 -6.05
CA ALA A 17 -1.68 1.19 -4.80
C ALA A 17 -3.16 0.91 -4.47
N LEU A 18 -4.05 0.99 -5.47
CA LEU A 18 -5.46 0.65 -5.28
C LEU A 18 -5.63 -0.83 -4.91
N LEU A 19 -4.89 -1.72 -5.57
CA LEU A 19 -4.92 -3.15 -5.31
C LEU A 19 -4.47 -3.44 -3.86
N MET A 20 -3.40 -2.78 -3.40
CA MET A 20 -2.92 -2.91 -2.01
C MET A 20 -4.00 -2.56 -0.97
N LEU A 21 -4.87 -1.58 -1.23
CA LEU A 21 -5.97 -1.21 -0.34
C LEU A 21 -7.13 -2.22 -0.34
N LEU A 22 -7.30 -2.96 -1.43
CA LEU A 22 -8.39 -3.93 -1.61
C LEU A 22 -8.05 -5.32 -1.04
N LEU A 23 -6.77 -5.65 -0.93
CA LEU A 23 -6.33 -6.97 -0.46
C LEU A 23 -6.32 -7.06 1.07
N ARG A 24 -6.92 -8.13 1.60
CA ARG A 24 -7.00 -8.43 3.03
C ARG A 24 -5.77 -9.20 3.55
N ASN A 25 -5.01 -9.81 2.65
CA ASN A 25 -3.85 -10.62 3.01
C ASN A 25 -2.59 -9.75 3.08
N VAL A 26 -2.07 -9.56 4.29
CA VAL A 26 -0.93 -8.66 4.54
C VAL A 26 0.31 -9.01 3.70
N LEU A 27 0.57 -10.30 3.44
CA LEU A 27 1.68 -10.73 2.60
C LEU A 27 1.52 -10.25 1.15
N TYR A 28 0.31 -10.36 0.59
CA TYR A 28 0.04 -9.89 -0.76
C TYR A 28 0.10 -8.36 -0.86
N ASN A 29 -0.26 -7.64 0.22
CA ASN A 29 -0.13 -6.19 0.28
C ASN A 29 1.34 -5.76 0.21
N ALA A 30 2.23 -6.50 0.86
CA ALA A 30 3.67 -6.25 0.79
C ALA A 30 4.23 -6.44 -0.64
N PHE A 31 3.75 -7.44 -1.38
CA PHE A 31 4.10 -7.60 -2.81
C PHE A 31 3.55 -6.47 -3.70
N CYS A 32 2.35 -5.96 -3.43
CA CYS A 32 1.83 -4.79 -4.13
C CYS A 32 2.67 -3.54 -3.85
N LEU A 33 3.14 -3.39 -2.60
CA LEU A 33 4.01 -2.29 -2.19
C LEU A 33 5.40 -2.36 -2.86
N LEU A 34 5.94 -3.58 -3.09
CA LEU A 34 7.13 -3.78 -3.91
C LEU A 34 6.92 -3.20 -5.32
N MET A 35 5.81 -3.53 -5.98
CA MET A 35 5.49 -3.02 -7.33
C MET A 35 5.39 -1.50 -7.37
N VAL A 36 4.84 -0.88 -6.32
CA VAL A 36 4.80 0.59 -6.18
C VAL A 36 6.21 1.16 -6.08
N PHE A 37 7.08 0.61 -5.25
CA PHE A 37 8.46 1.10 -5.11
C PHE A 37 9.29 0.96 -6.39
N LEU A 38 9.10 -0.13 -7.15
CA LEU A 38 9.74 -0.28 -8.46
C LEU A 38 9.22 0.76 -9.47
N GLY A 39 7.92 1.03 -9.47
CA GLY A 39 7.34 2.09 -10.31
C GLY A 39 7.89 3.48 -9.96
N VAL A 40 8.03 3.79 -8.66
CA VAL A 40 8.62 5.06 -8.20
C VAL A 40 10.11 5.16 -8.58
N ALA A 41 10.87 4.07 -8.47
CA ALA A 41 12.26 4.05 -8.92
C ALA A 41 12.37 4.36 -10.43
N ALA A 42 11.48 3.78 -11.25
CA ALA A 42 11.42 4.08 -12.68
C ALA A 42 11.03 5.56 -12.96
N LEU A 43 10.16 6.16 -12.15
CA LEU A 43 9.84 7.59 -12.24
C LEU A 43 11.06 8.47 -11.92
N TYR A 44 11.89 8.10 -10.94
CA TYR A 44 13.11 8.86 -10.63
C TYR A 44 14.15 8.80 -11.74
N VAL A 45 14.29 7.66 -12.42
CA VAL A 45 15.15 7.55 -13.62
C VAL A 45 14.63 8.46 -14.73
N LEU A 46 13.30 8.48 -14.97
CA LEU A 46 12.70 9.37 -15.98
C LEU A 46 12.86 10.86 -15.62
N ALA A 47 12.88 11.20 -14.33
CA ALA A 47 13.09 12.56 -13.85
C ALA A 47 14.55 13.01 -13.90
N GLY A 48 15.49 12.14 -14.31
CA GLY A 48 16.93 12.43 -14.31
C GLY A 48 17.53 12.50 -12.89
N ALA A 49 16.87 11.89 -11.91
CA ALA A 49 17.30 11.89 -10.52
C ALA A 49 17.96 10.55 -10.14
N ASP A 50 19.13 10.28 -10.73
CA ASP A 50 19.80 8.97 -10.62
C ASP A 50 20.15 8.59 -9.18
N PHE A 51 20.62 9.56 -8.39
CA PHE A 51 20.92 9.33 -6.97
C PHE A 51 19.67 8.90 -6.17
N LEU A 52 18.52 9.53 -6.44
CA LEU A 52 17.26 9.17 -5.81
C LEU A 52 16.77 7.80 -6.29
N ALA A 53 16.94 7.47 -7.57
CA ALA A 53 16.58 6.16 -8.10
C ALA A 53 17.38 5.02 -7.43
N ILE A 54 18.68 5.20 -7.26
CA ILE A 54 19.56 4.20 -6.63
C ILE A 54 19.21 4.04 -5.15
N THR A 55 19.09 5.15 -4.42
CA THR A 55 18.71 5.12 -3.00
C THR A 55 17.32 4.53 -2.79
N GLN A 56 16.38 4.74 -3.72
CA GLN A 56 15.04 4.14 -3.68
C GLN A 56 15.14 2.61 -3.65
N ILE A 57 15.97 2.02 -4.52
CA ILE A 57 16.13 0.57 -4.60
C ILE A 57 16.86 0.05 -3.35
N VAL A 58 17.96 0.69 -2.95
CA VAL A 58 18.78 0.23 -1.81
C VAL A 58 18.02 0.32 -0.49
N VAL A 59 17.39 1.46 -0.22
CA VAL A 59 16.76 1.74 1.08
C VAL A 59 15.35 1.17 1.16
N TYR A 60 14.51 1.39 0.15
CA TYR A 60 13.10 0.96 0.25
C TYR A 60 12.91 -0.50 -0.16
N VAL A 61 13.38 -0.89 -1.35
CA VAL A 61 13.23 -2.28 -1.83
C VAL A 61 14.18 -3.22 -1.07
N GLY A 62 15.40 -2.77 -0.79
CA GLY A 62 16.41 -3.56 -0.07
C GLY A 62 16.23 -3.56 1.45
N GLY A 63 15.92 -2.42 2.07
CA GLY A 63 15.84 -2.30 3.53
C GLY A 63 14.42 -2.38 4.06
N VAL A 64 13.64 -1.32 3.85
CA VAL A 64 12.32 -1.11 4.46
C VAL A 64 11.35 -2.24 4.13
N LEU A 65 11.30 -2.69 2.86
CA LEU A 65 10.41 -3.78 2.44
C LEU A 65 10.75 -5.11 3.13
N ILE A 66 12.03 -5.43 3.29
CA ILE A 66 12.45 -6.66 3.95
C ILE A 66 12.13 -6.58 5.46
N LEU A 67 12.39 -5.44 6.09
CA LEU A 67 12.02 -5.21 7.50
C LEU A 67 10.49 -5.30 7.69
N LEU A 68 9.70 -4.77 6.76
CA LEU A 68 8.25 -4.89 6.74
C LEU A 68 7.81 -6.35 6.65
N LEU A 69 8.38 -7.12 5.71
CA LEU A 69 8.07 -8.54 5.55
C LEU A 69 8.38 -9.34 6.82
N PHE A 70 9.54 -9.12 7.44
CA PHE A 70 9.89 -9.73 8.72
C PHE A 70 8.92 -9.32 9.83
N GLY A 71 8.58 -8.03 9.93
CA GLY A 71 7.62 -7.53 10.92
C GLY A 71 6.24 -8.19 10.78
N ILE A 72 5.74 -8.30 9.55
CA ILE A 72 4.45 -8.95 9.26
C ILE A 72 4.49 -10.44 9.61
N MET A 73 5.58 -11.13 9.30
CA MET A 73 5.70 -12.55 9.64
C MET A 73 5.79 -12.79 11.14
N LEU A 74 6.44 -11.89 11.88
CA LEU A 74 6.52 -11.95 13.35
C LEU A 74 5.16 -11.63 14.01
N THR A 75 4.42 -10.63 13.52
CA THR A 75 3.14 -10.24 14.12
C THR A 75 2.01 -11.21 13.78
N LYS A 76 2.02 -11.85 12.60
CA LYS A 76 0.96 -12.79 12.18
C LYS A 76 0.82 -14.00 13.12
N ARG A 77 1.85 -14.32 13.90
CA ARG A 77 1.82 -15.41 14.88
C ARG A 77 1.28 -15.00 16.25
N ALA A 78 1.21 -13.70 16.54
CA ALA A 78 0.66 -13.17 17.79
C ALA A 78 -0.88 -13.07 17.76
N GLU A 79 -1.50 -13.10 16.57
CA GLU A 79 -2.93 -12.92 16.38
C GLU A 79 -3.66 -14.28 16.33
N GLY A 80 -3.65 -14.94 17.48
CA GLY A 80 -4.47 -16.11 17.76
C GLY A 80 -5.37 -15.82 18.95
N ASP A 81 -6.28 -14.85 18.84
CA ASP A 81 -7.43 -14.79 19.75
C ASP A 81 -8.68 -14.20 19.07
N HIS A 82 -9.82 -14.78 19.42
CA HIS A 82 -11.11 -14.69 18.73
C HIS A 82 -11.78 -13.31 18.81
N LEU A 83 -12.19 -12.73 17.67
CA LEU A 83 -13.34 -11.82 17.64
C LEU A 83 -14.24 -12.12 16.43
N ASP A 84 -15.18 -13.04 16.65
CA ASP A 84 -16.44 -13.12 15.92
C ASP A 84 -17.30 -11.89 16.25
N ILE A 85 -17.40 -10.93 15.33
CA ILE A 85 -18.54 -9.98 15.29
C ILE A 85 -19.09 -9.99 13.85
N ARG A 86 -19.93 -10.99 13.59
CA ARG A 86 -20.93 -10.93 12.52
C ARG A 86 -22.09 -10.07 13.00
N ALA A 87 -22.31 -8.91 12.38
CA ALA A 87 -23.66 -8.48 11.99
C ALA A 87 -23.61 -7.19 11.17
N ALA A 88 -23.92 -7.33 9.88
CA ALA A 88 -24.67 -6.38 9.08
C ALA A 88 -24.19 -4.92 9.03
N LEU A 89 -23.29 -4.60 8.10
CA LEU A 89 -23.25 -3.26 7.50
C LEU A 89 -23.25 -3.40 5.97
N PRO A 90 -24.17 -2.74 5.24
CA PRO A 90 -24.41 -2.98 3.82
C PRO A 90 -23.16 -2.62 2.99
N LEU A 91 -22.67 -3.63 2.26
CA LEU A 91 -21.48 -3.59 1.39
C LEU A 91 -21.51 -2.52 0.28
N THR A 92 -22.63 -1.80 0.09
CA THR A 92 -22.74 -0.71 -0.88
C THR A 92 -22.21 0.62 -0.36
N ALA A 93 -21.99 0.77 0.95
CA ALA A 93 -21.48 2.03 1.55
C ALA A 93 -19.94 2.14 1.54
N GLY A 94 -19.22 1.02 1.50
CA GLY A 94 -17.75 1.01 1.62
C GLY A 94 -17.03 1.67 0.44
N VAL A 95 -17.53 1.48 -0.79
CA VAL A 95 -16.93 2.09 -1.99
C VAL A 95 -17.15 3.61 -2.01
N LYS A 96 -18.28 4.09 -1.46
CA LYS A 96 -18.61 5.53 -1.42
C LYS A 96 -17.86 6.28 -0.31
N ASN A 97 -17.63 5.65 0.84
CA ASN A 97 -16.99 6.30 2.00
C ASN A 97 -15.47 6.42 1.89
N VAL A 98 -14.79 5.53 1.16
CA VAL A 98 -13.32 5.60 1.03
C VAL A 98 -12.89 6.80 0.15
N PHE A 99 -13.72 7.20 -0.83
CA PHE A 99 -13.39 8.29 -1.75
C PHE A 99 -13.81 9.69 -1.27
N LEU A 100 -14.77 9.81 -0.34
CA LEU A 100 -15.26 11.10 0.18
C LEU A 100 -15.05 11.29 1.70
N GLY A 101 -14.70 10.23 2.43
CA GLY A 101 -14.73 10.17 3.89
C GLY A 101 -13.37 10.21 4.61
N GLY A 102 -12.26 10.38 3.90
CA GLY A 102 -10.95 10.55 4.53
C GLY A 102 -10.79 11.87 5.33
N PHE A 103 -11.75 12.80 5.20
CA PHE A 103 -11.73 14.09 5.88
C PHE A 103 -12.76 14.22 7.03
N LEU A 104 -13.61 13.20 7.26
CA LEU A 104 -14.67 13.28 8.28
C LEU A 104 -15.04 11.89 8.82
N ALA A 105 -14.06 11.18 9.39
CA ALA A 105 -14.34 10.06 10.28
C ALA A 105 -13.76 10.39 11.68
N PRO A 106 -14.58 10.39 12.73
CA PRO A 106 -14.35 11.15 13.95
C PRO A 106 -13.49 10.40 14.97
N GLU A 107 -12.75 11.18 15.75
CA GLU A 107 -12.10 10.86 17.01
C GLU A 107 -13.07 10.15 17.98
N GLY A 108 -13.09 8.81 18.05
CA GLY A 108 -14.09 8.18 18.94
C GLY A 108 -14.15 6.67 19.11
N TYR A 109 -13.08 5.91 18.86
CA TYR A 109 -13.07 4.48 19.21
C TYR A 109 -11.73 4.05 19.83
N LEU A 110 -11.40 4.74 20.93
CA LEU A 110 -10.49 4.28 21.98
C LEU A 110 -11.35 3.81 23.17
N CYS A 111 -10.97 2.71 23.82
CA CYS A 111 -11.56 2.20 25.08
C CYS A 111 -13.00 1.66 24.99
N CYS A 112 -13.15 0.40 24.60
CA CYS A 112 -13.23 -0.71 25.57
C CYS A 112 -12.97 -2.05 24.86
#